data_AF-A0A8U0U0H6-F1
#
_entry.id   AF-A0A8U0U0H6-F1
#
_cell.length_a   1.000
_cell.length_b   1.000
_cell.length_c   1.000
_cell.angle_alpha   90.00
_cell.angle_beta   90.00
_cell.angle_gamma   90.00
#
_symmetry.space_group_name_H-M   'P 1'
#
loop_
_entity.id
_entity.type
_entity.pdbx_description
1 polymer ?
#
loop_
_entity_poly.entity_id
_entity_poly.type
_entity_poly.pdbx_seq_one_letter_code
_entity_poly.pdbx_strand_id
1 'polypeptide(L)'
;MDEEASLSELKMSHGDALVITEGRLPPKGFLKLSVWLYVEPSAYPVVSMETEVNGMAAVSTEGQRLDVMTAVGAEVELRTVGQVELSEEATLEELKTQVLTLPALQYVCVPTPAFLRVWQLEGQRLTRILRGQQHTLRKLKLSSGVEFCVQQLLREEDLGPKEVLLRVQMGVPGERGYYPPEELVWDASRDPSPRSLRSALASTYGLSPDSLLLAKHQPHTHTWETFSNWSQQVSKRKKKKKAESLLGAPFHLKDGDIIGVKNLLIDNNRDFSTQQDEQRLREEKEQRRKGGQGAGAEVETNRGVGPEKKMEPIKARKPEVALSINVGVFR
;
A
#
# COMPACT_ATOMS: atom_id res chain seq x y z
N MET A 1 -3.65 14.52 -10.18
CA MET A 1 -4.53 15.50 -9.50
C MET A 1 -5.74 14.71 -9.06
N ASP A 2 -6.11 14.77 -7.80
CA ASP A 2 -7.29 14.04 -7.30
C ASP A 2 -8.54 14.78 -7.77
N GLU A 3 -9.21 14.23 -8.79
CA GLU A 3 -10.41 14.83 -9.40
C GLU A 3 -11.63 14.82 -8.45
N GLU A 4 -11.56 14.07 -7.34
CA GLU A 4 -12.65 13.90 -6.37
C GLU A 4 -12.39 14.64 -5.04
N ALA A 5 -11.22 15.25 -4.87
CA ALA A 5 -10.91 16.03 -3.68
C ALA A 5 -11.82 17.25 -3.58
N SER A 6 -12.46 17.42 -2.43
CA SER A 6 -13.24 18.63 -2.16
C SER A 6 -12.32 19.86 -2.13
N LEU A 7 -12.85 21.02 -2.52
CA LEU A 7 -12.12 22.30 -2.43
C LEU A 7 -11.64 22.63 -1.00
N SER A 8 -12.20 21.98 0.02
CA SER A 8 -11.78 22.09 1.42
C SER A 8 -10.59 21.20 1.79
N GLU A 9 -10.39 20.08 1.08
CA GLU A 9 -9.26 19.15 1.28
C GLU A 9 -8.02 19.60 0.51
N LEU A 10 -8.25 20.21 -0.65
CA LEU A 10 -7.28 21.08 -1.29
C LEU A 10 -7.11 22.27 -0.36
N LYS A 11 -5.96 22.42 0.30
CA LYS A 11 -5.69 23.51 1.28
C LYS A 11 -5.61 24.88 0.60
N MET A 12 -6.70 25.27 -0.05
CA MET A 12 -6.83 26.47 -0.84
C MET A 12 -6.83 27.69 0.06
N SER A 13 -5.96 28.63 -0.27
CA SER A 13 -5.88 29.92 0.37
C SER A 13 -6.61 30.97 -0.46
N HIS A 14 -7.02 32.05 0.20
CA HIS A 14 -7.62 33.18 -0.48
C HIS A 14 -6.61 33.79 -1.48
N GLY A 15 -6.98 33.81 -2.76
CA GLY A 15 -6.14 34.31 -3.86
C GLY A 15 -5.51 33.22 -4.74
N ASP A 16 -5.71 31.95 -4.40
CA ASP A 16 -5.25 30.83 -5.22
C ASP A 16 -6.00 30.78 -6.56
N ALA A 17 -5.26 30.53 -7.65
CA ALA A 17 -5.81 30.36 -8.98
C ALA A 17 -6.12 28.89 -9.25
N LEU A 18 -7.37 28.59 -9.56
CA LEU A 18 -7.80 27.27 -10.03
C LEU A 18 -7.87 27.25 -11.56
N VAL A 19 -7.29 26.22 -12.15
CA VAL A 19 -7.52 25.88 -13.56
C VAL A 19 -8.69 24.91 -13.59
N ILE A 20 -9.82 25.36 -14.14
CA ILE A 20 -11.00 24.53 -14.36
C ILE A 20 -10.96 24.07 -15.81
N THR A 21 -10.86 22.77 -16.03
CA THR A 21 -10.94 22.15 -17.34
C THR A 21 -12.28 21.45 -17.50
N GLU A 22 -12.89 21.55 -18.68
CA GLU A 22 -14.09 20.79 -19.00
C GLU A 22 -13.76 19.29 -18.99
N GLY A 23 -14.49 18.53 -18.18
CA GLY A 23 -14.38 17.08 -18.07
C GLY A 23 -15.76 16.46 -18.10
N ARG A 24 -15.87 15.24 -18.64
CA ARG A 24 -17.10 14.46 -18.58
C ARG A 24 -17.10 13.62 -17.31
N LEU A 25 -18.09 13.83 -16.45
CA LEU A 25 -18.36 12.90 -15.36
C LEU A 25 -18.89 11.58 -15.94
N PRO A 26 -18.48 10.42 -15.39
CA PRO A 26 -19.06 9.15 -15.78
C PRO A 26 -20.59 9.18 -15.62
N PRO A 27 -21.35 8.47 -16.46
CA PRO A 27 -22.77 8.29 -16.26
C PRO A 27 -23.07 7.76 -14.85
N LYS A 28 -24.26 8.06 -14.32
CA LYS A 28 -24.65 7.55 -13.01
C LYS A 28 -24.54 6.02 -12.97
N GLY A 29 -23.85 5.50 -11.94
CA GLY A 29 -23.58 4.07 -11.80
C GLY A 29 -22.37 3.56 -12.59
N PHE A 30 -21.57 4.46 -13.16
CA PHE A 30 -20.26 4.15 -13.74
C PHE A 30 -19.13 4.73 -12.88
N LEU A 31 -18.01 4.02 -12.89
CA LEU A 31 -16.79 4.34 -12.17
C LEU A 31 -15.71 4.68 -13.19
N LYS A 32 -14.96 5.75 -12.92
CA LYS A 32 -13.70 6.07 -13.61
C LYS A 32 -12.54 5.69 -12.70
N LEU A 33 -11.73 4.74 -13.14
CA LEU A 33 -10.69 4.12 -12.32
C LEU A 33 -9.32 4.27 -12.98
N SER A 34 -8.33 4.68 -12.20
CA SER A 34 -6.95 4.84 -12.66
C SER A 34 -6.17 3.53 -12.52
N VAL A 35 -5.45 3.18 -13.59
CA VAL A 35 -4.76 1.90 -13.73
C VAL A 35 -3.26 2.11 -13.75
N TRP A 36 -2.58 1.34 -12.90
CA TRP A 36 -1.14 1.25 -12.80
C TRP A 36 -0.68 -0.17 -13.13
N LEU A 37 0.55 -0.32 -13.61
CA LEU A 37 1.20 -1.61 -13.86
C LEU A 37 2.28 -1.81 -12.80
N TYR A 38 2.26 -2.98 -12.17
CA TYR A 38 3.33 -3.48 -11.33
C TYR A 38 4.50 -3.89 -12.23
N VAL A 39 5.64 -3.23 -12.07
CA VAL A 39 6.89 -3.60 -12.71
C VAL A 39 7.82 -4.16 -11.64
N GLU A 40 8.14 -5.44 -11.76
CA GLU A 40 9.12 -6.06 -10.88
C GLU A 40 10.49 -5.45 -11.16
N PRO A 41 11.27 -5.04 -10.14
CA PRO A 41 12.62 -4.55 -10.36
C PRO A 41 13.44 -5.68 -10.94
N SER A 42 13.70 -5.60 -12.23
CA SER A 42 14.56 -6.56 -12.90
C SER A 42 15.98 -6.43 -12.36
N ALA A 43 16.58 -7.55 -11.93
CA ALA A 43 18.01 -7.63 -11.57
C ALA A 43 18.94 -7.44 -12.79
N TYR A 44 18.37 -7.30 -13.99
CA TYR A 44 19.06 -7.08 -15.25
C TYR A 44 18.46 -5.85 -15.95
N PRO A 45 19.26 -4.86 -16.40
CA PRO A 45 18.73 -3.76 -17.19
C PRO A 45 18.15 -4.35 -18.47
N VAL A 46 16.83 -4.32 -18.60
CA VAL A 46 16.17 -4.55 -19.89
C VAL A 46 16.65 -3.39 -20.76
N VAL A 47 17.53 -3.69 -21.71
CA VAL A 47 17.86 -2.79 -22.80
C VAL A 47 16.53 -2.36 -23.39
N SER A 48 16.19 -1.08 -23.26
CA SER A 48 15.09 -0.47 -23.99
C SER A 48 15.30 -0.82 -25.45
N MET A 49 14.55 -1.78 -25.97
CA MET A 49 14.48 -2.04 -27.39
C MET A 49 13.63 -0.92 -27.97
N GLU A 50 14.26 0.24 -28.12
CA GLU A 50 13.86 1.20 -29.13
C GLU A 50 14.06 0.46 -30.46
N THR A 51 12.95 -0.02 -31.01
CA THR A 51 12.96 -0.73 -32.29
C THR A 51 13.49 0.22 -33.35
N GLU A 52 14.76 0.07 -33.71
CA GLU A 52 15.34 0.67 -34.91
C GLU A 52 14.66 0.06 -36.14
N VAL A 53 13.53 0.64 -36.54
CA VAL A 53 12.97 0.42 -37.88
C VAL A 53 13.15 1.71 -38.67
N ASN A 54 14.26 1.70 -39.41
CA ASN A 54 14.59 2.48 -40.59
C ASN A 54 13.49 3.43 -41.14
N GLY A 55 13.79 4.73 -41.08
CA GLY A 55 13.54 5.70 -42.16
C GLY A 55 12.11 5.93 -42.67
N MET A 56 11.35 6.78 -41.98
CA MET A 56 10.59 7.88 -42.61
C MET A 56 10.07 8.83 -41.51
N ALA A 57 10.16 10.13 -41.77
CA ALA A 57 9.87 11.21 -40.83
C ALA A 57 8.50 11.06 -40.14
N ALA A 58 8.51 10.86 -38.82
CA ALA A 58 7.32 10.91 -37.99
C ALA A 58 7.25 12.30 -37.32
N VAL A 59 6.22 13.03 -37.70
CA VAL A 59 5.79 14.30 -37.11
C VAL A 59 5.64 14.11 -35.60
N SER A 60 6.32 14.98 -34.84
CA SER A 60 6.18 15.11 -33.39
C SER A 60 4.72 15.35 -33.02
N THR A 61 4.10 14.35 -32.38
CA THR A 61 2.86 14.56 -31.62
C THR A 61 3.23 14.59 -30.15
N GLU A 62 3.10 15.76 -29.55
CA GLU A 62 3.29 16.00 -28.13
C GLU A 62 2.26 15.20 -27.31
N GLY A 63 2.71 14.58 -26.21
CA GLY A 63 1.83 14.25 -25.09
C GLY A 63 1.61 12.76 -24.81
N GLN A 64 2.62 12.08 -24.26
CA GLN A 64 2.45 10.99 -23.28
C GLN A 64 3.78 10.76 -22.56
N ARG A 65 4.06 11.59 -21.54
CA ARG A 65 5.12 11.27 -20.57
C ARG A 65 4.57 10.15 -19.67
N LEU A 66 5.16 8.97 -19.79
CA LEU A 66 4.86 7.83 -18.92
C LEU A 66 5.49 8.12 -17.55
N ASP A 67 4.67 8.25 -16.51
CA ASP A 67 5.16 8.52 -15.16
C ASP A 67 5.57 7.19 -14.51
N VAL A 68 6.81 7.14 -14.04
CA VAL A 68 7.42 5.98 -13.40
C VAL A 68 7.70 6.35 -11.95
N MET A 69 7.14 5.60 -11.01
CA MET A 69 7.19 5.96 -9.60
C MET A 69 7.50 4.75 -8.72
N THR A 70 8.41 4.92 -7.76
CA THR A 70 8.74 3.88 -6.78
C THR A 70 7.75 3.93 -5.62
N ALA A 71 7.07 2.80 -5.34
CA ALA A 71 6.12 2.72 -4.24
C ALA A 71 6.82 2.87 -2.88
N VAL A 72 6.32 3.77 -2.02
CA VAL A 72 6.95 4.03 -0.71
C VAL A 72 6.91 2.78 0.18
N GLY A 73 8.09 2.21 0.43
CA GLY A 73 8.27 1.03 1.31
C GLY A 73 8.19 -0.32 0.60
N ALA A 74 8.09 -0.33 -0.73
CA ALA A 74 8.21 -1.54 -1.54
C ALA A 74 9.28 -1.32 -2.62
N GLU A 75 10.10 -2.35 -2.85
CA GLU A 75 11.04 -2.44 -3.97
C GLU A 75 10.24 -2.68 -5.25
N VAL A 76 9.34 -1.76 -5.61
CA VAL A 76 8.36 -1.94 -6.68
C VAL A 76 8.25 -0.65 -7.46
N GLU A 77 8.41 -0.78 -8.77
CA GLU A 77 8.16 0.29 -9.72
C GLU A 77 6.70 0.20 -10.19
N LEU A 78 5.98 1.32 -10.08
CA LEU A 78 4.63 1.48 -10.60
C LEU A 78 4.68 2.39 -11.81
N ARG A 79 4.00 1.96 -12.87
CA ARG A 79 3.91 2.70 -14.12
C ARG A 79 2.45 3.03 -14.43
N THR A 80 2.15 4.28 -14.75
CA THR A 80 0.78 4.64 -15.17
C THR A 80 0.44 3.99 -16.49
N VAL A 81 -0.73 3.37 -16.58
CA VAL A 81 -1.20 2.64 -17.77
C VAL A 81 -2.33 3.40 -18.47
N GLY A 82 -3.21 4.01 -17.69
CA GLY A 82 -4.37 4.72 -18.22
C GLY A 82 -5.55 4.69 -17.27
N GLN A 83 -6.74 4.86 -17.83
CA GLN A 83 -8.00 4.87 -17.08
C GLN A 83 -9.03 3.98 -17.76
N VAL A 84 -9.91 3.40 -16.96
CA VAL A 84 -11.04 2.59 -17.42
C VAL A 84 -12.34 3.14 -16.87
N GLU A 85 -13.40 3.08 -17.69
CA GLU A 85 -14.75 3.46 -17.31
C GLU A 85 -15.69 2.25 -17.43
N LEU A 86 -16.30 1.85 -16.30
CA LEU A 86 -17.16 0.66 -16.20
C LEU A 86 -18.35 0.91 -15.28
N SER A 87 -19.44 0.17 -15.50
CA SER A 87 -20.53 0.15 -14.54
C SER A 87 -20.05 -0.39 -13.18
N GLU A 88 -20.58 0.14 -12.08
CA GLU A 88 -20.36 -0.41 -10.74
C GLU A 88 -20.92 -1.84 -10.58
N GLU A 89 -21.83 -2.25 -11.48
CA GLU A 89 -22.37 -3.60 -11.56
C GLU A 89 -21.50 -4.55 -12.40
N ALA A 90 -20.48 -4.03 -13.09
CA ALA A 90 -19.51 -4.85 -13.80
C ALA A 90 -18.74 -5.75 -12.81
N THR A 91 -18.31 -6.91 -13.28
CA THR A 91 -17.55 -7.87 -12.49
C THR A 91 -16.05 -7.53 -12.45
N LEU A 92 -15.33 -8.12 -11.49
CA LEU A 92 -13.86 -8.03 -11.47
C LEU A 92 -13.22 -8.63 -12.72
N GLU A 93 -13.80 -9.69 -13.29
CA GLU A 93 -13.36 -10.28 -14.55
C GLU A 93 -13.52 -9.31 -15.73
N GLU A 94 -14.66 -8.63 -15.83
CA GLU A 94 -14.89 -7.59 -16.85
C GLU A 94 -13.92 -6.41 -16.69
N LEU A 95 -13.62 -5.99 -15.45
CA LEU A 95 -12.59 -4.99 -15.17
C LEU A 95 -11.23 -5.42 -15.71
N LYS A 96 -10.77 -6.63 -15.37
CA LYS A 96 -9.48 -7.16 -15.86
C LYS A 96 -9.45 -7.25 -17.39
N THR A 97 -10.56 -7.66 -18.00
CA THR A 97 -10.71 -7.75 -19.46
C THR A 97 -10.58 -6.38 -20.10
N GLN A 98 -11.28 -5.35 -19.58
CA GLN A 98 -11.19 -4.00 -20.13
C GLN A 98 -9.81 -3.39 -19.89
N VAL A 99 -9.17 -3.65 -18.75
CA VAL A 99 -7.80 -3.19 -18.49
C VAL A 99 -6.84 -3.72 -19.55
N LEU A 100 -6.95 -4.99 -19.95
CA LEU A 100 -6.13 -5.57 -21.02
C LEU A 100 -6.32 -4.90 -22.39
N THR A 101 -7.40 -4.13 -22.59
CA THR A 101 -7.60 -3.35 -23.83
C THR A 101 -6.87 -2.00 -23.83
N LEU A 102 -6.27 -1.59 -22.70
CA LEU A 102 -5.52 -0.35 -22.62
C LEU A 102 -4.26 -0.41 -23.53
N PRO A 103 -3.97 0.64 -24.32
CA PRO A 103 -2.83 0.64 -25.24
C PRO A 103 -1.48 0.33 -24.57
N ALA A 104 -1.26 0.83 -23.35
CA ALA A 104 -0.03 0.58 -22.61
C ALA A 104 0.15 -0.88 -22.16
N LEU A 105 -0.90 -1.72 -22.23
CA LEU A 105 -0.86 -3.16 -21.92
C LEU A 105 -0.93 -4.04 -23.16
N GLN A 106 -0.83 -3.50 -24.38
CA GLN A 106 -0.87 -4.29 -25.61
C GLN A 106 0.22 -5.39 -25.67
N TYR A 107 1.31 -5.23 -24.92
CA TYR A 107 2.42 -6.19 -24.82
C TYR A 107 2.25 -7.19 -23.68
N VAL A 108 1.27 -7.00 -22.79
CA VAL A 108 0.97 -7.92 -21.70
C VAL A 108 0.14 -9.07 -22.27
N CYS A 109 0.82 -10.13 -22.66
CA CYS A 109 0.18 -11.35 -23.15
C CYS A 109 -0.20 -12.25 -21.97
N VAL A 110 -1.49 -12.30 -21.65
CA VAL A 110 -2.06 -13.26 -20.69
C VAL A 110 -3.09 -14.16 -21.36
N PRO A 111 -3.10 -15.48 -21.07
CA PRO A 111 -4.08 -16.40 -21.66
C PRO A 111 -5.52 -16.08 -21.25
N THR A 112 -5.73 -15.71 -19.98
CA THR A 112 -7.02 -15.39 -19.39
C THR A 112 -6.88 -14.23 -18.41
N PRO A 113 -7.97 -13.51 -18.07
CA PRO A 113 -7.96 -12.50 -17.01
C PRO A 113 -7.53 -13.04 -15.63
N ALA A 114 -7.55 -14.35 -15.40
CA ALA A 114 -7.12 -14.95 -14.14
C ALA A 114 -5.60 -14.87 -13.91
N PHE A 115 -4.80 -14.57 -14.93
CA PHE A 115 -3.37 -14.27 -14.82
C PHE A 115 -3.06 -12.82 -14.40
N LEU A 116 -4.08 -11.98 -14.18
CA LEU A 116 -3.90 -10.65 -13.62
C LEU A 116 -4.33 -10.61 -12.16
N ARG A 117 -3.44 -10.19 -11.27
CA ARG A 117 -3.78 -9.78 -9.91
C ARG A 117 -4.05 -8.28 -9.89
N VAL A 118 -5.12 -7.86 -9.21
CA VAL A 118 -5.47 -6.44 -9.07
C VAL A 118 -5.31 -6.01 -7.62
N TRP A 119 -4.44 -5.04 -7.39
CA TRP A 119 -4.20 -4.41 -6.09
C TRP A 119 -4.89 -3.07 -6.04
N GLN A 120 -5.62 -2.79 -4.97
CA GLN A 120 -6.01 -1.42 -4.63
C GLN A 120 -4.78 -0.66 -4.10
N LEU A 121 -4.66 0.60 -4.51
CA LEU A 121 -3.63 1.52 -4.06
C LEU A 121 -4.22 2.56 -3.10
N GLU A 122 -3.47 2.89 -2.05
CA GLU A 122 -3.74 4.05 -1.19
C GLU A 122 -2.42 4.80 -0.99
N GLY A 123 -2.35 6.05 -1.46
CA GLY A 123 -1.09 6.82 -1.44
C GLY A 123 0.07 6.05 -2.09
N GLN A 124 -0.23 5.38 -3.22
CA GLN A 124 0.71 4.54 -3.98
C GLN A 124 1.27 3.33 -3.23
N ARG A 125 0.63 2.91 -2.16
CA ARG A 125 0.95 1.66 -1.45
C ARG A 125 -0.07 0.60 -1.82
N LEU A 126 0.42 -0.60 -2.10
CA LEU A 126 -0.42 -1.78 -2.28
C LEU A 126 -1.10 -2.11 -0.95
N THR A 127 -2.43 -2.03 -0.88
CA THR A 127 -3.16 -2.21 0.39
C THR A 127 -4.01 -3.46 0.45
N ARG A 128 -4.64 -3.84 -0.68
CA ARG A 128 -5.61 -4.93 -0.75
C ARG A 128 -5.60 -5.57 -2.13
N ILE A 129 -5.67 -6.89 -2.20
CA ILE A 129 -5.97 -7.61 -3.45
C ILE A 129 -7.49 -7.71 -3.65
N LEU A 130 -7.96 -7.39 -4.84
CA LEU A 130 -9.35 -7.60 -5.25
C LEU A 130 -9.59 -9.08 -5.58
N ARG A 131 -10.63 -9.66 -5.00
CA ARG A 131 -10.91 -11.12 -5.03
C ARG A 131 -12.32 -11.41 -5.53
N GLY A 132 -12.52 -12.61 -6.07
CA GLY A 132 -13.81 -13.08 -6.55
C GLY A 132 -14.14 -12.48 -7.92
N GLN A 133 -13.79 -13.21 -8.98
CA GLN A 133 -13.93 -12.78 -10.38
C GLN A 133 -15.36 -12.33 -10.71
N GLN A 134 -16.35 -13.00 -10.14
CA GLN A 134 -17.78 -12.74 -10.36
C GLN A 134 -18.39 -11.70 -9.39
N HIS A 135 -17.59 -11.07 -8.52
CA HIS A 135 -18.08 -9.99 -7.66
C HIS A 135 -18.11 -8.68 -8.43
N THR A 136 -19.22 -7.94 -8.25
CA THR A 136 -19.36 -6.62 -8.85
C THR A 136 -18.44 -5.60 -8.21
N LEU A 137 -18.05 -4.56 -8.95
CA LEU A 137 -17.19 -3.49 -8.44
C LEU A 137 -17.82 -2.80 -7.22
N ARG A 138 -19.15 -2.66 -7.18
CA ARG A 138 -19.90 -2.18 -6.02
C ARG A 138 -19.73 -3.10 -4.81
N LYS A 139 -19.80 -4.43 -4.99
CA LYS A 139 -19.59 -5.39 -3.90
C LYS A 139 -18.15 -5.35 -3.38
N LEU A 140 -17.19 -5.04 -4.25
CA LEU A 140 -15.79 -4.82 -3.91
C LEU A 140 -15.52 -3.45 -3.27
N LYS A 141 -16.55 -2.60 -3.18
CA LYS A 141 -16.49 -1.24 -2.59
C LYS A 141 -15.51 -0.33 -3.34
N LEU A 142 -15.44 -0.46 -4.66
CA LEU A 142 -14.73 0.49 -5.50
C LEU A 142 -15.61 1.72 -5.74
N SER A 143 -14.97 2.88 -5.80
CA SER A 143 -15.58 4.16 -6.17
C SER A 143 -14.74 4.83 -7.25
N SER A 144 -15.30 5.85 -7.92
CA SER A 144 -14.52 6.72 -8.80
C SER A 144 -13.35 7.33 -8.03
N GLY A 145 -12.22 7.53 -8.71
CA GLY A 145 -11.00 8.07 -8.12
C GLY A 145 -10.12 7.02 -7.41
N VAL A 146 -10.60 5.80 -7.20
CA VAL A 146 -9.74 4.72 -6.69
C VAL A 146 -8.67 4.37 -7.74
N GLU A 147 -7.43 4.31 -7.27
CA GLU A 147 -6.31 3.82 -8.05
C GLU A 147 -6.11 2.32 -7.78
N PHE A 148 -5.82 1.57 -8.84
CA PHE A 148 -5.43 0.18 -8.70
C PHE A 148 -4.24 -0.15 -9.58
N CYS A 149 -3.49 -1.16 -9.16
CA CYS A 149 -2.33 -1.69 -9.84
C CYS A 149 -2.63 -3.11 -10.34
N VAL A 150 -2.32 -3.38 -11.59
CA VAL A 150 -2.36 -4.72 -12.15
C VAL A 150 -0.97 -5.35 -12.13
N GLN A 151 -0.90 -6.59 -11.69
CA GLN A 151 0.30 -7.40 -11.67
C GLN A 151 0.06 -8.62 -12.55
N GLN A 152 0.91 -8.83 -13.54
CA GLN A 152 0.91 -10.04 -14.34
C GLN A 152 1.46 -11.20 -13.50
N LEU A 153 0.78 -12.34 -13.55
CA LEU A 153 1.15 -13.56 -12.86
C LEU A 153 1.66 -14.61 -13.84
N LEU A 154 2.45 -15.56 -13.32
CA LEU A 154 2.92 -16.73 -14.08
C LEU A 154 1.87 -17.84 -14.18
N ARG A 155 0.85 -17.81 -13.33
CA ARG A 155 -0.23 -18.80 -13.25
C ARG A 155 -1.55 -18.11 -12.94
N GLU A 156 -2.65 -18.76 -13.28
CA GLU A 156 -3.97 -18.32 -12.86
C GLU A 156 -4.08 -18.26 -11.34
N GLU A 157 -4.79 -17.25 -10.86
CA GLU A 157 -5.04 -17.05 -9.45
C GLU A 157 -6.52 -16.77 -9.19
N ASP A 158 -7.08 -17.47 -8.20
CA ASP A 158 -8.40 -17.23 -7.63
C ASP A 158 -8.29 -17.31 -6.10
N LEU A 159 -7.84 -16.21 -5.48
CA LEU A 159 -7.66 -16.16 -4.04
C LEU A 159 -9.00 -16.15 -3.30
N GLY A 160 -9.13 -17.08 -2.36
CA GLY A 160 -10.24 -17.16 -1.44
C GLY A 160 -10.31 -15.95 -0.49
N PRO A 161 -11.47 -15.69 0.13
CA PRO A 161 -11.70 -14.52 0.99
C PRO A 161 -10.88 -14.52 2.30
N LYS A 162 -10.30 -15.66 2.68
CA LYS A 162 -9.45 -15.83 3.86
C LYS A 162 -8.03 -16.29 3.52
N GLU A 163 -7.70 -16.36 2.23
CA GLU A 163 -6.34 -16.58 1.78
C GLU A 163 -5.60 -15.24 1.78
N VAL A 164 -4.43 -15.20 2.41
CA VAL A 164 -3.61 -14.01 2.55
C VAL A 164 -2.33 -14.20 1.77
N LEU A 165 -2.01 -13.27 0.88
CA LEU A 165 -0.75 -13.27 0.15
C LEU A 165 0.32 -12.57 0.98
N LEU A 166 1.37 -13.28 1.36
CA LEU A 166 2.48 -12.76 2.16
C LEU A 166 3.76 -12.71 1.34
N ARG A 167 4.61 -11.70 1.62
CA ARG A 167 5.97 -11.63 1.08
C ARG A 167 6.93 -12.21 2.11
N VAL A 168 7.44 -13.40 1.86
CA VAL A 168 8.26 -14.16 2.80
C VAL A 168 9.74 -13.96 2.49
N GLN A 169 10.53 -13.67 3.51
CA GLN A 169 11.97 -13.46 3.40
C GLN A 169 12.71 -14.40 4.34
N MET A 170 13.52 -15.29 3.78
CA MET A 170 14.38 -16.19 4.55
C MET A 170 15.66 -15.45 4.97
N GLY A 171 16.02 -15.51 6.25
CA GLY A 171 17.25 -14.92 6.76
C GLY A 171 18.49 -15.64 6.23
N VAL A 172 19.52 -14.88 5.85
CA VAL A 172 20.80 -15.44 5.41
C VAL A 172 21.60 -15.89 6.65
N PRO A 173 21.97 -17.17 6.77
CA PRO A 173 22.66 -17.68 7.96
C PRO A 173 23.97 -16.95 8.24
N GLY A 174 24.15 -16.48 9.48
CA GLY A 174 25.36 -15.78 9.91
C GLY A 174 25.44 -14.31 9.47
N GLU A 175 24.45 -13.82 8.72
CA GLU A 175 24.37 -12.45 8.24
C GLU A 175 23.19 -11.69 8.86
N ARG A 176 23.24 -10.35 8.77
CA ARG A 176 22.12 -9.46 9.14
C ARG A 176 21.35 -9.02 7.89
N GLY A 177 20.93 -10.01 7.10
CA GLY A 177 20.24 -9.82 5.82
C GLY A 177 19.28 -10.97 5.50
N TYR A 178 18.54 -10.79 4.41
CA TYR A 178 17.54 -11.75 3.93
C TYR A 178 17.76 -12.05 2.46
N TYR A 179 17.39 -13.26 2.03
CA TYR A 179 17.23 -13.59 0.62
C TYR A 179 16.08 -12.79 -0.01
N PRO A 180 16.02 -12.70 -1.35
CA PRO A 180 14.92 -12.04 -2.05
C PRO A 180 13.55 -12.54 -1.59
N PRO A 181 12.53 -11.67 -1.54
CA PRO A 181 11.20 -12.04 -1.07
C PRO A 181 10.51 -13.02 -2.03
N GLU A 182 9.84 -14.02 -1.46
CA GLU A 182 9.01 -14.99 -2.18
C GLU A 182 7.53 -14.79 -1.82
N GLU A 183 6.63 -15.03 -2.78
CA GLU A 183 5.19 -14.95 -2.51
C GLU A 183 4.67 -16.27 -1.90
N LEU A 184 3.99 -16.19 -0.76
CA LEU A 184 3.28 -17.30 -0.12
C LEU A 184 1.79 -16.96 0.01
N VAL A 185 0.94 -17.82 -0.52
CA VAL A 185 -0.50 -17.80 -0.20
C VAL A 185 -0.76 -18.65 1.04
N TRP A 186 -1.20 -18.01 2.12
CA TRP A 186 -1.56 -18.69 3.37
C TRP A 186 -3.08 -18.75 3.55
N ASP A 187 -3.64 -19.96 3.58
CA ASP A 187 -5.06 -20.18 3.88
C ASP A 187 -5.35 -20.10 5.39
N ALA A 188 -5.86 -18.95 5.82
CA ALA A 188 -6.27 -18.72 7.20
C ALA A 188 -7.73 -19.15 7.48
N SER A 189 -8.39 -19.84 6.54
CA SER A 189 -9.80 -20.22 6.67
C SER A 189 -10.07 -21.21 7.79
N ARG A 190 -9.16 -22.18 7.97
CA ARG A 190 -9.25 -23.26 8.94
C ARG A 190 -8.65 -22.89 10.28
N ASP A 191 -7.45 -22.34 10.25
CA ASP A 191 -6.69 -21.95 11.44
C ASP A 191 -5.88 -20.67 11.16
N PRO A 192 -6.31 -19.51 11.67
CA PRO A 192 -5.60 -18.25 11.49
C PRO A 192 -4.48 -18.06 12.54
N SER A 193 -4.02 -19.11 13.23
CA SER A 193 -3.01 -19.00 14.29
C SER A 193 -1.56 -18.87 13.77
N PRO A 194 -0.63 -18.37 14.60
CA PRO A 194 0.79 -18.40 14.30
C PRO A 194 1.33 -19.80 13.99
N ARG A 195 0.74 -20.84 14.62
CA ARG A 195 1.13 -22.23 14.40
C ARG A 195 0.81 -22.71 12.99
N SER A 196 -0.36 -22.33 12.48
CA SER A 196 -0.78 -22.65 11.11
C SER A 196 0.16 -22.02 10.08
N LEU A 197 0.44 -20.71 10.21
CA LEU A 197 1.39 -20.03 9.32
C LEU A 197 2.78 -20.67 9.37
N ARG A 198 3.27 -21.00 10.56
CA ARG A 198 4.56 -21.69 10.74
C ARG A 198 4.59 -23.06 10.08
N SER A 199 3.50 -23.81 10.18
CA SER A 199 3.39 -25.13 9.55
C SER A 199 3.35 -25.01 8.02
N ALA A 200 2.65 -24.01 7.48
CA ALA A 200 2.64 -23.72 6.05
C ALA A 200 4.04 -23.38 5.54
N LEU A 201 4.74 -22.45 6.20
CA LEU A 201 6.12 -22.07 5.86
C LEU A 201 7.11 -23.24 5.96
N ALA A 202 7.00 -24.02 7.04
CA ALA A 202 7.81 -25.22 7.24
C ALA A 202 7.61 -26.23 6.09
N SER A 203 6.37 -26.44 5.66
CA SER A 203 6.06 -27.29 4.53
C SER A 203 6.66 -26.75 3.22
N THR A 204 6.58 -25.44 2.98
CA THR A 204 7.14 -24.80 1.78
C THR A 204 8.65 -24.96 1.69
N TYR A 205 9.36 -24.78 2.81
CA TYR A 205 10.83 -24.87 2.86
C TYR A 205 11.38 -26.25 3.20
N GLY A 206 10.53 -27.26 3.41
CA GLY A 206 10.97 -28.61 3.81
C GLY A 206 11.66 -28.65 5.19
N LEU A 207 11.22 -27.79 6.12
CA LEU A 207 11.80 -27.63 7.46
C LEU A 207 10.85 -28.15 8.55
N SER A 208 11.36 -28.29 9.77
CA SER A 208 10.51 -28.52 10.94
C SER A 208 9.83 -27.21 11.34
N PRO A 209 8.53 -27.20 11.68
CA PRO A 209 7.89 -26.02 12.24
C PRO A 209 8.64 -25.51 13.47
N ASP A 210 9.09 -26.40 14.36
CA ASP A 210 9.73 -26.00 15.62
C ASP A 210 11.12 -25.36 15.44
N SER A 211 11.72 -25.49 14.26
CA SER A 211 12.97 -24.81 13.94
C SER A 211 12.80 -23.42 13.32
N LEU A 212 11.58 -22.93 13.15
CA LEU A 212 11.32 -21.63 12.53
C LEU A 212 10.96 -20.55 13.54
N LEU A 213 11.74 -19.46 13.54
CA LEU A 213 11.29 -18.18 14.09
C LEU A 213 10.69 -17.33 12.97
N LEU A 214 9.60 -16.67 13.32
CA LEU A 214 8.84 -15.84 12.39
C LEU A 214 8.67 -14.44 12.99
N ALA A 215 8.74 -13.42 12.15
CA ALA A 215 8.39 -12.05 12.53
C ALA A 215 7.72 -11.29 11.38
N LYS A 216 6.80 -10.39 11.72
CA LYS A 216 6.24 -9.43 10.78
C LYS A 216 7.12 -8.18 10.73
N HIS A 217 7.49 -7.74 9.53
CA HIS A 217 8.16 -6.46 9.36
C HIS A 217 7.15 -5.31 9.39
N GLN A 218 7.54 -4.19 9.98
CA GLN A 218 6.82 -2.92 9.91
C GLN A 218 7.67 -1.91 9.11
N PRO A 219 7.46 -1.80 7.79
CA PRO A 219 8.33 -0.99 6.93
C PRO A 219 8.38 0.50 7.31
N HIS A 220 7.33 1.01 7.95
CA HIS A 220 7.22 2.42 8.34
C HIS A 220 8.02 2.78 9.60
N THR A 221 8.28 1.80 10.47
CA THR A 221 9.04 1.97 11.72
C THR A 221 10.37 1.24 11.69
N HIS A 222 10.64 0.47 10.63
CA HIS A 222 11.83 -0.38 10.50
C HIS A 222 11.97 -1.37 11.69
N THR A 223 10.84 -1.84 12.21
CA THR A 223 10.76 -2.75 13.35
C THR A 223 10.21 -4.10 12.95
N TRP A 224 10.58 -5.13 13.72
CA TRP A 224 10.14 -6.50 13.50
C TRP A 224 9.36 -7.00 14.72
N GLU A 225 8.15 -7.48 14.49
CA GLU A 225 7.28 -8.05 15.51
C GLU A 225 7.32 -9.58 15.45
N THR A 226 8.01 -10.19 16.41
CA THR A 226 8.11 -11.65 16.46
C THR A 226 6.78 -12.31 16.82
N PHE A 227 6.45 -13.39 16.11
CA PHE A 227 5.33 -14.25 16.46
C PHE A 227 5.78 -15.19 17.58
N SER A 228 5.71 -14.71 18.82
CA SER A 228 6.08 -15.51 19.99
C SER A 228 5.23 -16.79 20.07
N ASN A 229 5.82 -17.88 20.56
CA ASN A 229 5.07 -19.09 20.93
C ASN A 229 4.30 -18.82 22.23
N TRP A 230 3.20 -18.08 22.15
CA TRP A 230 2.42 -17.70 23.33
C TRP A 230 1.47 -18.82 23.75
N SER A 231 2.00 -19.87 24.37
CA SER A 231 1.18 -20.87 25.07
C SER A 231 1.25 -20.76 26.60
N GLN A 232 2.01 -19.85 27.23
CA GLN A 232 2.30 -19.98 28.67
C GLN A 232 2.40 -18.71 29.54
N GLN A 233 1.84 -17.56 29.16
CA GLN A 233 1.70 -16.42 30.09
C GLN A 233 0.25 -15.93 30.15
N VAL A 234 -0.68 -16.85 30.38
CA VAL A 234 -1.97 -16.47 31.00
C VAL A 234 -1.67 -16.18 32.46
N SER A 235 -1.38 -14.91 32.75
CA SER A 235 -1.54 -14.35 34.08
C SER A 235 -2.85 -14.85 34.68
N LYS A 236 -2.81 -15.23 35.95
CA LYS A 236 -3.89 -15.86 36.74
C LYS A 236 -5.17 -15.02 36.80
N ARG A 237 -5.87 -14.86 35.69
CA ARG A 237 -7.21 -14.29 35.62
C ARG A 237 -7.95 -15.00 34.49
N LYS A 238 -8.97 -15.77 34.88
CA LYS A 238 -9.98 -16.40 34.00
C LYS A 238 -10.43 -15.39 32.93
N LYS A 239 -9.78 -15.40 31.77
CA LYS A 239 -10.24 -14.73 30.56
C LYS A 239 -10.22 -15.79 29.47
N LYS A 240 -11.41 -16.05 28.92
CA LYS A 240 -11.71 -17.01 27.84
C LYS A 240 -10.53 -17.02 26.85
N LYS A 241 -9.87 -18.18 26.64
CA LYS A 241 -8.84 -18.35 25.62
C LYS A 241 -9.44 -17.93 24.28
N LYS A 242 -9.22 -16.69 23.87
CA LYS A 242 -9.59 -16.22 22.53
C LYS A 242 -8.60 -16.90 21.59
N ALA A 243 -9.09 -17.61 20.57
CA ALA A 243 -8.23 -18.17 19.54
C ALA A 243 -7.34 -17.05 19.01
N GLU A 244 -6.03 -17.24 19.14
CA GLU A 244 -5.01 -16.28 18.70
C GLU A 244 -5.02 -16.28 17.18
N SER A 245 -5.44 -15.16 16.58
CA SER A 245 -5.59 -15.01 15.14
C SER A 245 -4.62 -13.95 14.66
N LEU A 246 -3.77 -14.31 13.70
CA LEU A 246 -2.84 -13.39 13.05
C LEU A 246 -3.57 -12.32 12.23
N LEU A 247 -4.79 -12.60 11.75
CA LEU A 247 -5.59 -11.64 10.98
C LEU A 247 -6.12 -10.47 11.84
N GLY A 248 -6.17 -10.66 13.15
CA GLY A 248 -6.63 -9.65 14.10
C GLY A 248 -5.50 -9.10 14.95
N ALA A 249 -5.88 -8.29 15.96
CA ALA A 249 -4.93 -7.79 16.93
C ALA A 249 -4.17 -8.93 17.64
N PRO A 250 -2.87 -8.77 17.90
CA PRO A 250 -2.08 -7.54 17.68
C PRO A 250 -1.51 -7.39 16.25
N PHE A 251 -1.41 -8.48 15.49
CA PHE A 251 -0.57 -8.52 14.29
C PHE A 251 -1.23 -7.96 13.02
N HIS A 252 -2.56 -8.07 12.88
CA HIS A 252 -3.32 -7.56 11.73
C HIS A 252 -2.70 -7.94 10.38
N LEU A 253 -2.41 -9.23 10.22
CA LEU A 253 -1.77 -9.75 9.03
C LEU A 253 -2.70 -9.60 7.81
N LYS A 254 -2.17 -9.03 6.73
CA LYS A 254 -2.90 -8.71 5.50
C LYS A 254 -2.03 -8.95 4.26
N ASP A 255 -2.65 -8.83 3.09
CA ASP A 255 -1.95 -8.98 1.82
C ASP A 255 -0.75 -8.05 1.70
N GLY A 256 0.36 -8.59 1.19
CA GLY A 256 1.60 -7.85 0.98
C GLY A 256 2.44 -7.63 2.23
N ASP A 257 1.96 -8.04 3.42
CA ASP A 257 2.79 -7.98 4.63
C ASP A 257 4.04 -8.85 4.47
N ILE A 258 5.17 -8.34 4.98
CA ILE A 258 6.47 -9.00 4.90
C ILE A 258 6.67 -9.87 6.15
N ILE A 259 6.96 -11.16 5.93
CA ILE A 259 7.28 -12.13 6.98
C ILE A 259 8.73 -12.54 6.88
N GLY A 260 9.50 -12.24 7.92
CA GLY A 260 10.85 -12.73 8.09
C GLY A 260 10.83 -14.14 8.68
N VAL A 261 11.66 -15.02 8.15
CA VAL A 261 11.80 -16.41 8.58
C VAL A 261 13.25 -16.66 8.94
N LYS A 262 13.50 -17.25 10.11
CA LYS A 262 14.83 -17.71 10.51
C LYS A 262 14.83 -19.19 10.82
N ASN A 263 15.83 -19.89 10.29
CA ASN A 263 16.02 -21.32 10.50
C ASN A 263 17.02 -21.58 11.64
N LEU A 264 16.50 -22.01 12.79
CA LEU A 264 17.26 -22.31 14.00
C LEU A 264 18.17 -23.54 13.89
N LEU A 265 18.02 -24.38 12.86
CA LEU A 265 18.91 -25.53 12.66
C LEU A 265 20.30 -25.11 12.19
N ILE A 266 20.41 -23.96 11.54
CA ILE A 266 21.63 -23.49 10.89
C ILE A 266 22.10 -22.14 11.41
N ASP A 267 21.23 -21.36 12.06
CA ASP A 267 21.58 -20.08 12.67
C ASP A 267 20.81 -19.85 13.97
N ASN A 268 21.53 -19.54 15.06
CA ASN A 268 20.95 -19.23 16.36
C ASN A 268 20.60 -17.74 16.54
N ASN A 269 20.91 -16.89 15.56
CA ASN A 269 20.60 -15.48 15.58
C ASN A 269 19.09 -15.24 15.56
N ARG A 270 18.53 -14.68 16.65
CA ARG A 270 17.09 -14.40 16.77
C ARG A 270 16.70 -12.96 16.42
N ASP A 271 17.67 -12.11 16.10
CA ASP A 271 17.45 -10.70 15.80
C ASP A 271 17.06 -10.53 14.32
N PHE A 272 15.84 -10.07 14.06
CA PHE A 272 15.31 -9.88 12.71
C PHE A 272 15.76 -8.57 12.05
N SER A 273 16.36 -7.64 12.81
CA SER A 273 16.78 -6.36 12.26
C SER A 273 17.92 -6.49 11.24
N THR A 274 17.86 -5.68 10.19
CA THR A 274 18.92 -5.58 9.18
C THR A 274 19.83 -4.37 9.45
N GLN A 275 21.01 -4.36 8.83
CA GLN A 275 21.89 -3.17 8.87
C GLN A 275 21.19 -1.92 8.31
N GLN A 276 20.37 -2.09 7.27
CA GLN A 276 19.62 -1.01 6.64
C GLN A 276 18.56 -0.43 7.59
N ASP A 277 17.88 -1.29 8.37
CA ASP A 277 16.89 -0.86 9.37
C ASP A 277 17.55 -0.05 10.49
N GLU A 278 18.70 -0.51 10.99
CA GLU A 278 19.45 0.24 12.00
C GLU A 278 19.92 1.61 11.47
N GLN A 279 20.39 1.67 10.23
CA GLN A 279 20.81 2.92 9.61
C GLN A 279 19.64 3.91 9.49
N ARG A 280 18.50 3.47 8.95
CA ARG A 280 17.30 4.32 8.83
C ARG A 280 16.79 4.79 10.19
N LEU A 281 16.81 3.93 11.20
CA LEU A 281 16.42 4.30 12.56
C LEU A 281 17.39 5.33 13.19
N ARG A 282 18.69 5.25 12.87
CA ARG A 282 19.68 6.26 13.31
C ARG A 282 19.46 7.60 12.61
N GLU A 283 19.24 7.59 11.30
CA GLU A 283 18.95 8.79 10.50
C GLU A 283 17.67 9.48 10.98
N GLU A 284 16.59 8.73 11.24
CA GLU A 284 15.34 9.28 11.76
C GLU A 284 15.53 9.93 13.15
N LYS A 285 16.29 9.27 14.04
CA LYS A 285 16.62 9.84 15.36
C LYS A 285 17.44 11.12 15.25
N GLU A 286 18.36 11.21 14.28
CA GLU A 286 19.17 12.40 14.05
C GLU A 286 18.34 13.55 13.47
N GLN A 287 17.44 13.27 12.53
CA GLN A 287 16.51 14.26 11.98
C GLN A 287 15.59 14.82 13.05
N ARG A 288 15.05 13.97 13.94
CA ARG A 288 14.24 14.42 15.09
C ARG A 288 15.05 15.33 16.04
N ARG A 289 16.34 15.06 16.23
CA ARG A 289 17.23 15.92 17.04
C ARG A 289 17.51 17.28 16.38
N LYS A 290 17.71 17.30 15.06
CA LYS A 290 17.98 18.53 14.29
C LYS A 290 16.73 19.42 14.14
N GLY A 291 15.54 18.83 13.95
CA GLY A 291 14.27 19.57 13.89
C GLY A 291 13.83 20.20 15.22
N GLY A 292 14.32 19.70 16.36
CA GLY A 292 14.02 20.23 17.69
C GLY A 292 14.84 21.46 18.12
N GLN A 293 15.89 21.83 17.36
CA GLN A 293 16.79 22.93 17.74
C GLN A 293 16.44 24.30 17.12
N GLY A 294 15.38 24.37 16.30
CA GLY A 294 14.99 25.59 15.56
C GLY A 294 13.90 26.45 16.19
N ALA A 295 13.36 26.11 17.36
CA ALA A 295 12.18 26.78 17.93
C ALA A 295 12.31 27.09 19.44
N GLY A 296 13.49 27.54 19.87
CA GLY A 296 13.76 27.73 21.30
C GLY A 296 14.86 28.73 21.59
N ALA A 297 14.80 29.91 21.00
CA ALA A 297 15.54 31.07 21.47
C ALA A 297 14.70 32.31 21.20
N GLU A 298 13.87 32.70 22.19
CA GLU A 298 13.70 34.11 22.56
C GLU A 298 12.77 34.27 23.78
N VAL A 299 13.35 34.90 24.81
CA VAL A 299 12.74 35.64 25.93
C VAL A 299 12.24 34.86 27.15
N GLU A 300 13.16 34.66 28.10
CA GLU A 300 12.90 34.81 29.53
C GLU A 300 12.56 36.27 29.88
N THR A 301 11.41 36.55 30.52
CA THR A 301 11.36 37.44 31.71
C THR A 301 10.05 37.30 32.50
N ASN A 302 10.12 36.56 33.62
CA ASN A 302 9.79 36.95 34.99
C ASN A 302 8.38 37.46 35.43
N ARG A 303 7.94 36.86 36.56
CA ARG A 303 7.06 37.32 37.67
C ARG A 303 5.55 36.96 37.69
N GLY A 304 5.20 36.13 38.68
CA GLY A 304 4.49 36.64 39.88
C GLY A 304 2.99 36.32 40.06
N VAL A 305 2.73 35.24 40.81
CA VAL A 305 1.70 35.05 41.87
C VAL A 305 0.31 35.71 41.74
N GLY A 306 -0.73 34.87 41.74
CA GLY A 306 -1.92 35.06 42.58
C GLY A 306 -3.29 35.20 41.87
N PRO A 307 -4.39 34.74 42.49
CA PRO A 307 -5.52 34.09 41.77
C PRO A 307 -6.83 34.89 41.83
N GLU A 308 -7.72 34.76 40.83
CA GLU A 308 -9.17 34.92 41.08
C GLU A 308 -10.13 34.38 40.00
N LYS A 309 -11.19 33.77 40.54
CA LYS A 309 -12.51 33.31 40.07
C LYS A 309 -13.11 33.74 38.71
N LYS A 310 -13.79 32.75 38.11
CA LYS A 310 -15.08 32.75 37.39
C LYS A 310 -15.18 33.45 36.01
N MET A 311 -15.40 32.67 34.96
CA MET A 311 -16.65 32.61 34.17
C MET A 311 -16.49 31.66 32.97
N GLU A 312 -17.53 30.89 32.66
CA GLU A 312 -17.61 30.04 31.46
C GLU A 312 -17.64 30.90 30.17
N PRO A 313 -16.97 30.50 29.07
CA PRO A 313 -17.13 31.18 27.78
C PRO A 313 -18.25 30.54 26.94
N ILE A 314 -19.30 31.32 26.70
CA ILE A 314 -20.36 31.08 25.72
C ILE A 314 -19.74 31.09 24.31
N LYS A 315 -19.99 30.03 23.52
CA LYS A 315 -19.53 29.87 22.14
C LYS A 315 -20.14 30.95 21.23
N ALA A 316 -19.30 31.84 20.68
CA ALA A 316 -19.68 32.73 19.59
C ALA A 316 -19.62 31.99 18.25
N ARG A 317 -20.73 32.02 17.50
CA ARG A 317 -20.87 31.44 16.15
C ARG A 317 -20.30 32.44 15.12
N LYS A 318 -19.43 31.99 14.21
CA LYS A 318 -18.86 32.83 13.14
C LYS A 318 -19.95 33.22 12.12
N PRO A 319 -19.90 34.44 11.54
CA PRO A 319 -20.85 34.85 10.51
C PRO A 319 -20.57 34.10 9.20
N GLU A 320 -21.63 33.59 8.57
CA GLU A 320 -21.59 32.99 7.24
C GLU A 320 -21.30 34.10 6.20
N VAL A 321 -20.21 33.95 5.44
CA VAL A 321 -19.85 34.86 4.34
C VAL A 321 -20.26 34.20 3.04
N ALA A 322 -21.11 34.87 2.27
CA ALA A 322 -21.60 34.38 0.99
C ALA A 322 -20.46 34.37 -0.06
N LEU A 323 -20.32 33.24 -0.77
CA LEU A 323 -19.43 33.10 -1.92
C LEU A 323 -20.04 33.83 -3.12
N SER A 324 -19.30 34.76 -3.73
CA SER A 324 -19.65 35.38 -5.01
C SER A 324 -18.79 34.80 -6.13
N ILE A 325 -19.44 34.24 -7.15
CA ILE A 325 -18.78 33.68 -8.34
C ILE A 325 -19.00 34.67 -9.49
N ASN A 326 -17.92 35.24 -10.01
CA ASN A 326 -17.96 36.06 -11.22
C ASN A 326 -17.50 35.22 -12.41
N VAL A 327 -18.41 34.92 -13.33
CA VAL A 327 -18.10 34.23 -14.58
C VAL A 327 -17.73 35.29 -15.62
N GLY A 328 -16.46 35.32 -16.02
CA GLY A 328 -16.02 36.14 -17.15
C GLY A 328 -16.61 35.57 -18.44
N VAL A 329 -17.28 36.41 -19.23
CA VAL A 329 -17.75 36.03 -20.57
C VAL A 329 -16.55 36.07 -21.51
N PHE A 330 -16.01 34.92 -21.87
CA PHE A 330 -15.02 34.80 -22.94
C PHE A 330 -15.76 34.58 -24.26
N ARG A 331 -15.50 35.45 -25.24
CA ARG A 331 -16.02 35.35 -26.61
C ARG A 331 -15.16 34.42 -27.45
#